data_AF-A0A2E6PE39-F1
#
_entry.id   AF-A0A2E6PE39-F1
#
_cell.length_a   1.000
_cell.length_b   1.000
_cell.length_c   1.000
_cell.angle_alpha   90.00
_cell.angle_beta   90.00
_cell.angle_gamma   90.00
#
_symmetry.space_group_name_H-M   'P 1'
#
loop_
_entity.id
_entity.type
_entity.pdbx_description
1 polymer ?
#
loop_
_entity_poly.entity_id
_entity_poly.type
_entity_poly.pdbx_seq_one_letter_code
_entity_poly.pdbx_strand_id
1 'polypeptide(L)'
;MSFRNQIVSIAALLALASLFVPQQSVAQNSTNPYAIVEGWAKLPGGRVMGAVGKAKVDPDGRHIWAVIRCDAGPDRFGSECVDSDLDPVLKFDPDGNVVESFGSGMFIWPHGIDVDSDGNVWVTDAVSDNNIPAGDDRGHHVIKFSSTGEVLMTLGTPGEQGDGPNHFTSPSDVAVASNGDVFIADGHNANGNNRVVKYNSRGEFLMSWGETGYAPGQFRALHAIAIDPDGRVFVGDRSNSRIQIFDQQGNHSTTWTQFGRPSGIAFDDEGRIYVADSESDNVQNPGYEMGIRIGEAETGWVKEFIRFPWADPNILPGNGAEFVTVDREGNIYGGEPVPNPHLNDRTLRKYVRVRP
;
A
#
# COMPACT_ATOMS: atom_id res chain seq x y z
N MET A 1 49.40 72.58 43.67
CA MET A 1 47.94 72.72 43.79
C MET A 1 47.34 71.33 43.59
N SER A 2 47.05 70.59 44.67
CA SER A 2 45.69 70.23 45.14
C SER A 2 44.74 69.95 43.96
N PHE A 3 44.20 68.75 43.75
CA PHE A 3 43.19 68.11 44.60
C PHE A 3 43.11 66.58 44.45
N ARG A 4 42.43 65.99 45.45
CA ARG A 4 42.21 64.59 45.84
C ARG A 4 41.32 63.73 44.93
N ASN A 5 41.60 62.42 45.02
CA ASN A 5 40.72 61.23 45.09
C ASN A 5 39.61 61.02 44.05
N GLN A 6 39.60 59.84 43.44
CA GLN A 6 38.62 58.79 43.78
C GLN A 6 39.02 57.40 43.25
N ILE A 7 38.63 56.42 44.04
CA ILE A 7 38.77 54.95 43.98
C ILE A 7 38.14 54.37 42.71
N VAL A 8 38.65 53.27 42.13
CA VAL A 8 37.89 52.03 41.80
C VAL A 8 38.85 50.87 41.47
N SER A 9 38.76 49.86 42.33
CA SER A 9 38.83 48.39 42.17
C SER A 9 39.66 47.69 41.10
N ILE A 10 40.50 46.79 41.62
CA ILE A 10 41.12 45.62 40.96
C ILE A 10 40.02 44.61 40.58
N ALA A 11 40.01 44.16 39.33
CA ALA A 11 39.33 42.93 38.93
C ALA A 11 40.32 42.05 38.16
N ALA A 12 40.77 40.97 38.82
CA ALA A 12 41.61 39.94 38.24
C ALA A 12 40.78 39.09 37.26
N LEU A 13 41.24 38.96 36.02
CA LEU A 13 40.71 37.98 35.07
C LEU A 13 41.16 36.57 35.49
N LEU A 14 40.23 35.78 36.02
CA LEU A 14 40.34 34.32 36.09
C LEU A 14 39.83 33.74 34.77
N ALA A 15 40.75 33.27 33.93
CA ALA A 15 40.41 32.48 32.76
C ALA A 15 40.02 31.06 33.22
N LEU A 16 38.72 30.77 33.30
CA LEU A 16 38.23 29.39 33.33
C LEU A 16 38.24 28.85 31.89
N ALA A 17 39.26 28.05 31.57
CA ALA A 17 39.22 27.18 30.41
C ALA A 17 38.24 26.03 30.70
N SER A 18 36.98 26.21 30.33
CA SER A 18 36.01 25.12 30.27
C SER A 18 36.38 24.18 29.13
N LEU A 19 36.92 23.01 29.47
CA LEU A 19 37.06 21.88 28.55
C LEU A 19 35.68 21.49 28.04
N PHE A 20 35.32 21.95 26.84
CA PHE A 20 34.19 21.41 26.10
C PHE A 20 34.56 19.99 25.69
N VAL A 21 34.13 19.01 26.46
CA VAL A 21 33.95 17.65 25.93
C VAL A 21 32.73 17.75 25.03
N PRO A 22 32.84 17.61 23.69
CA PRO A 22 31.65 17.49 22.87
C PRO A 22 30.94 16.21 23.33
N GLN A 23 29.85 16.35 24.07
CA GLN A 23 28.88 15.27 24.15
C GLN A 23 28.41 15.05 22.72
N GLN A 24 28.85 13.95 22.11
CA GLN A 24 28.13 13.40 20.97
C GLN A 24 26.73 13.07 21.49
N SER A 25 25.80 13.98 21.26
CA SER A 25 24.38 13.70 21.32
C SER A 25 24.13 12.60 20.30
N VAL A 26 24.12 11.34 20.74
CA VAL A 26 23.45 10.31 19.96
C VAL A 26 21.97 10.64 20.11
N ALA A 27 21.43 11.44 19.20
CA ALA A 27 19.99 11.53 19.06
C ALA A 27 19.51 10.10 18.85
N GLN A 28 18.71 9.56 19.78
CA GLN A 28 17.99 8.32 19.55
C GLN A 28 17.01 8.62 18.41
N ASN A 29 17.45 8.34 17.18
CA ASN A 29 16.64 8.52 16.00
C ASN A 29 15.58 7.42 15.98
N SER A 30 14.42 7.65 16.60
CA SER A 30 13.25 6.86 16.30
C SER A 30 11.98 7.69 16.44
N THR A 31 11.61 8.34 15.33
CA THR A 31 10.27 8.85 15.05
C THR A 31 9.30 7.73 14.65
N ASN A 32 9.70 6.47 14.76
CA ASN A 32 8.85 5.30 14.52
C ASN A 32 8.18 4.85 15.83
N PRO A 33 6.86 5.07 16.01
CA PRO A 33 6.14 4.64 17.21
C PRO A 33 5.69 3.18 17.15
N TYR A 34 6.07 2.41 16.12
CA TYR A 34 5.63 1.03 15.89
C TYR A 34 6.75 0.01 16.01
N ALA A 35 6.40 -1.20 16.48
CA ALA A 35 7.28 -2.37 16.50
C ALA A 35 6.69 -3.49 15.63
N ILE A 36 7.57 -4.26 14.99
CA ILE A 36 7.19 -5.42 14.17
C ILE A 36 6.85 -6.61 15.08
N VAL A 37 5.76 -7.31 14.75
CA VAL A 37 5.40 -8.61 15.32
C VAL A 37 5.82 -9.69 14.32
N GLU A 38 7.00 -10.26 14.53
CA GLU A 38 7.56 -11.29 13.66
C GLU A 38 6.71 -12.57 13.66
N GLY A 39 6.54 -13.18 12.49
CA GLY A 39 5.83 -14.45 12.34
C GLY A 39 4.35 -14.41 12.71
N TRP A 40 3.70 -13.23 12.63
CA TRP A 40 2.28 -13.09 12.90
C TRP A 40 1.44 -13.95 11.94
N ALA A 41 1.53 -13.71 10.63
CA ALA A 41 0.78 -14.45 9.63
C ALA A 41 1.34 -15.87 9.44
N LYS A 42 0.50 -16.89 9.62
CA LYS A 42 0.87 -18.31 9.58
C LYS A 42 0.04 -19.02 8.53
N LEU A 43 0.71 -19.62 7.55
CA LEU A 43 0.04 -20.48 6.58
C LEU A 43 -0.11 -21.91 7.11
N PRO A 44 -1.23 -22.59 6.79
CA PRO A 44 -1.45 -23.96 7.21
C PRO A 44 -0.43 -24.91 6.56
N GLY A 45 -0.17 -26.04 7.22
CA GLY A 45 0.66 -27.11 6.66
C GLY A 45 2.15 -26.80 6.52
N GLY A 46 2.66 -25.74 7.18
CA GLY A 46 4.07 -25.35 7.10
C GLY A 46 4.47 -24.72 5.76
N ARG A 47 3.48 -24.25 5.00
CA ARG A 47 3.67 -23.50 3.75
C ARG A 47 4.51 -22.23 4.00
N VAL A 48 5.30 -21.85 2.99
CA VAL A 48 6.07 -20.61 2.98
C VAL A 48 5.24 -19.53 2.32
N MET A 49 5.27 -18.31 2.85
CA MET A 49 4.49 -17.20 2.33
C MET A 49 4.96 -16.77 0.94
N GLY A 50 4.03 -16.71 -0.01
CA GLY A 50 4.24 -16.11 -1.33
C GLY A 50 4.29 -14.58 -1.30
N ALA A 51 4.32 -13.95 -2.48
CA ALA A 51 4.14 -12.50 -2.55
C ALA A 51 2.74 -12.15 -2.07
N VAL A 52 2.65 -11.17 -1.16
CA VAL A 52 1.37 -10.68 -0.68
C VAL A 52 0.98 -9.51 -1.58
N GLY A 53 -0.10 -9.64 -2.33
CA GLY A 53 -0.57 -8.60 -3.26
C GLY A 53 -1.09 -7.38 -2.49
N LYS A 54 -2.12 -7.59 -1.68
CA LYS A 54 -2.70 -6.59 -0.79
C LYS A 54 -3.43 -7.29 0.37
N ALA A 55 -3.67 -6.56 1.45
CA ALA A 55 -4.55 -6.98 2.53
C ALA A 55 -5.57 -5.88 2.88
N LYS A 56 -6.70 -6.29 3.46
CA LYS A 56 -7.79 -5.43 3.89
C LYS A 56 -8.38 -5.94 5.20
N VAL A 57 -8.74 -5.04 6.10
CA VAL A 57 -9.43 -5.40 7.34
C VAL A 57 -10.88 -5.77 7.02
N ASP A 58 -11.33 -6.89 7.58
CA ASP A 58 -12.73 -7.34 7.51
C ASP A 58 -13.66 -6.32 8.19
N PRO A 59 -14.95 -6.22 7.81
CA PRO A 59 -15.92 -5.36 8.49
C PRO A 59 -16.03 -5.58 10.02
N ASP A 60 -15.67 -6.76 10.52
CA ASP A 60 -15.55 -7.01 11.97
C ASP A 60 -14.40 -6.23 12.66
N GLY A 61 -13.53 -5.59 11.88
CA GLY A 61 -12.50 -4.66 12.28
C GLY A 61 -11.26 -5.29 12.89
N ARG A 62 -11.12 -6.62 12.84
CA ARG A 62 -9.99 -7.34 13.45
C ARG A 62 -9.42 -8.46 12.59
N HIS A 63 -10.25 -9.16 11.80
CA HIS A 63 -9.73 -10.12 10.85
C HIS A 63 -9.14 -9.42 9.64
N ILE A 64 -8.16 -10.06 9.02
CA ILE A 64 -7.45 -9.50 7.86
C ILE A 64 -7.65 -10.44 6.68
N TRP A 65 -8.28 -9.95 5.62
CA TRP A 65 -8.24 -10.59 4.32
C TRP A 65 -6.94 -10.23 3.62
N ALA A 66 -6.31 -11.19 2.96
CA ALA A 66 -5.15 -10.94 2.14
C ALA A 66 -5.17 -11.78 0.87
N VAL A 67 -4.60 -11.22 -0.18
CA VAL A 67 -4.25 -11.96 -1.39
C VAL A 67 -2.80 -12.39 -1.30
N ILE A 68 -2.57 -13.69 -1.29
CA ILE A 68 -1.24 -14.30 -1.29
C ILE A 68 -1.09 -15.03 -2.61
N ARG A 69 -0.05 -14.69 -3.37
CA ARG A 69 0.20 -15.20 -4.71
C ARG A 69 0.81 -16.60 -4.65
N CYS A 70 -0.02 -17.55 -4.27
CA CYS A 70 0.16 -18.99 -4.43
C CYS A 70 1.51 -19.54 -3.97
N ASP A 71 2.12 -18.91 -2.96
CA ASP A 71 3.40 -19.31 -2.35
C ASP A 71 4.57 -19.45 -3.33
N ALA A 72 4.44 -18.89 -4.53
CA ALA A 72 5.46 -19.00 -5.55
C ALA A 72 6.69 -18.15 -5.18
N GLY A 73 7.85 -18.62 -5.63
CA GLY A 73 9.12 -17.91 -5.49
C GLY A 73 9.19 -16.61 -6.31
N PRO A 74 10.21 -15.78 -6.08
CA PRO A 74 10.40 -14.52 -6.82
C PRO A 74 10.71 -14.71 -8.30
N ASP A 75 11.17 -15.89 -8.72
CA ASP A 75 11.41 -16.28 -10.12
C ASP A 75 10.13 -16.37 -10.95
N ARG A 76 8.96 -16.43 -10.31
CA ARG A 76 7.64 -16.50 -10.94
C ARG A 76 6.90 -15.17 -11.01
N PHE A 77 7.56 -14.06 -10.66
CA PHE A 77 6.93 -12.73 -10.59
C PHE A 77 6.13 -12.39 -11.85
N GLY A 78 4.87 -12.00 -11.65
CA GLY A 78 3.88 -11.70 -12.69
C GLY A 78 3.08 -12.92 -13.18
N SER A 79 3.29 -14.11 -12.63
CA SER A 79 2.63 -15.38 -13.03
C SER A 79 2.55 -16.41 -11.89
N GLU A 80 2.65 -15.94 -10.65
CA GLU A 80 2.81 -16.75 -9.44
C GLU A 80 1.70 -17.80 -9.24
N CYS A 81 0.47 -17.57 -9.71
CA CYS A 81 -0.66 -18.49 -9.52
C CYS A 81 -1.02 -19.32 -10.76
N VAL A 82 -0.29 -19.19 -11.87
CA VAL A 82 -0.68 -19.76 -13.18
C VAL A 82 -0.91 -21.28 -13.14
N ASP A 83 -0.11 -22.03 -12.41
CA ASP A 83 -0.12 -23.51 -12.31
C ASP A 83 -0.37 -24.00 -10.88
N SER A 84 -0.97 -23.14 -10.04
CA SER A 84 -1.23 -23.42 -8.63
C SER A 84 -2.65 -23.91 -8.36
N ASP A 85 -2.79 -24.86 -7.44
CA ASP A 85 -4.05 -25.32 -6.84
C ASP A 85 -4.31 -24.71 -5.45
N LEU A 86 -3.46 -23.80 -4.99
CA LEU A 86 -3.62 -23.10 -3.71
C LEU A 86 -4.65 -21.97 -3.82
N ASP A 87 -5.45 -21.81 -2.77
CA ASP A 87 -6.29 -20.63 -2.56
C ASP A 87 -5.41 -19.38 -2.35
N PRO A 88 -5.55 -18.33 -3.20
CA PRO A 88 -4.82 -17.09 -3.03
C PRO A 88 -5.54 -16.06 -2.17
N VAL A 89 -6.84 -16.23 -1.87
CA VAL A 89 -7.58 -15.35 -0.96
C VAL A 89 -7.67 -16.01 0.40
N LEU A 90 -7.09 -15.38 1.43
CA LEU A 90 -7.03 -15.94 2.78
C LEU A 90 -7.53 -14.93 3.82
N LYS A 91 -8.30 -15.41 4.81
CA LYS A 91 -8.68 -14.64 6.01
C LYS A 91 -7.82 -15.07 7.19
N PHE A 92 -7.22 -14.11 7.87
CA PHE A 92 -6.45 -14.31 9.09
C PHE A 92 -7.23 -13.83 10.32
N ASP A 93 -7.18 -14.61 11.38
CA ASP A 93 -7.62 -14.19 12.72
C ASP A 93 -6.61 -13.21 13.37
N PRO A 94 -6.94 -12.58 14.51
CA PRO A 94 -6.03 -11.66 15.19
C PRO A 94 -4.71 -12.28 15.65
N ASP A 95 -4.67 -13.61 15.83
CA ASP A 95 -3.48 -14.39 16.16
C ASP A 95 -2.67 -14.81 14.93
N GLY A 96 -3.15 -14.43 13.74
CA GLY A 96 -2.53 -14.65 12.43
C GLY A 96 -2.69 -16.06 11.89
N ASN A 97 -3.67 -16.83 12.35
CA ASN A 97 -4.01 -18.13 11.76
C ASN A 97 -5.01 -17.94 10.62
N VAL A 98 -4.88 -18.75 9.56
CA VAL A 98 -5.87 -18.79 8.47
C VAL A 98 -7.16 -19.45 8.95
N VAL A 99 -8.28 -18.75 8.78
CA VAL A 99 -9.63 -19.21 9.19
C VAL A 99 -10.61 -19.37 8.04
N GLU A 100 -10.29 -18.85 6.86
CA GLU A 100 -11.04 -19.03 5.61
C GLU A 100 -10.08 -18.92 4.42
N SER A 101 -10.31 -19.67 3.35
CA SER A 101 -9.58 -19.54 2.10
C SER A 101 -10.38 -20.00 0.88
N PHE A 102 -10.19 -19.31 -0.25
CA PHE A 102 -10.81 -19.67 -1.53
C PHE A 102 -10.06 -19.06 -2.72
N GLY A 103 -10.54 -19.35 -3.94
CA GLY A 103 -10.05 -18.77 -5.18
C GLY A 103 -9.01 -19.61 -5.92
N SER A 104 -8.78 -20.86 -5.50
CA SER A 104 -7.90 -21.80 -6.21
C SER A 104 -8.22 -21.88 -7.71
N GLY A 105 -7.17 -21.80 -8.53
CA GLY A 105 -7.26 -21.89 -9.99
C GLY A 105 -7.91 -20.69 -10.69
N MET A 106 -8.40 -19.67 -9.97
CA MET A 106 -9.16 -18.56 -10.56
C MET A 106 -8.30 -17.39 -11.06
N PHE A 107 -7.04 -17.32 -10.64
CA PHE A 107 -6.17 -16.18 -10.88
C PHE A 107 -4.80 -16.59 -11.43
N ILE A 108 -4.17 -15.71 -12.21
CA ILE A 108 -2.75 -15.81 -12.60
C ILE A 108 -1.89 -14.92 -11.72
N TRP A 109 -2.29 -13.66 -11.54
CA TRP A 109 -1.56 -12.69 -10.73
C TRP A 109 -2.50 -11.84 -9.89
N PRO A 110 -3.12 -12.44 -8.85
CA PRO A 110 -4.05 -11.71 -8.01
C PRO A 110 -3.29 -10.61 -7.26
N HIS A 111 -3.88 -9.41 -7.22
CA HIS A 111 -3.18 -8.19 -6.84
C HIS A 111 -3.91 -7.39 -5.76
N GLY A 112 -4.92 -6.60 -6.16
CA GLY A 112 -5.71 -5.78 -5.25
C GLY A 112 -6.78 -6.59 -4.54
N ILE A 113 -7.12 -6.16 -3.32
CA ILE A 113 -8.26 -6.66 -2.55
C ILE A 113 -8.97 -5.53 -1.81
N ASP A 114 -10.29 -5.58 -1.78
CA ASP A 114 -11.13 -4.77 -0.90
C ASP A 114 -12.33 -5.58 -0.38
N VAL A 115 -12.97 -5.12 0.68
CA VAL A 115 -14.11 -5.79 1.30
C VAL A 115 -15.23 -4.79 1.48
N ASP A 116 -16.41 -5.09 0.93
CA ASP A 116 -17.57 -4.21 1.05
C ASP A 116 -18.29 -4.35 2.40
N SER A 117 -19.24 -3.46 2.68
CA SER A 117 -19.95 -3.43 3.98
C SER A 117 -20.76 -4.70 4.28
N ASP A 118 -21.09 -5.48 3.26
CA ASP A 118 -21.80 -6.76 3.40
C ASP A 118 -20.83 -7.93 3.64
N GLY A 119 -19.52 -7.66 3.67
CA GLY A 119 -18.47 -8.66 3.84
C GLY A 119 -18.09 -9.40 2.56
N ASN A 120 -18.50 -8.90 1.38
CA ASN A 120 -18.07 -9.50 0.12
C ASN A 120 -16.65 -9.05 -0.21
N VAL A 121 -15.86 -9.98 -0.73
CA VAL A 121 -14.43 -9.79 -1.02
C VAL A 121 -14.25 -9.54 -2.51
N TRP A 122 -13.60 -8.44 -2.87
CA TRP A 122 -13.33 -8.07 -4.25
C TRP A 122 -11.84 -8.23 -4.53
N VAL A 123 -11.47 -8.93 -5.60
CA VAL A 123 -10.07 -9.23 -5.94
C VAL A 123 -9.79 -8.92 -7.40
N THR A 124 -8.68 -8.24 -7.67
CA THR A 124 -8.23 -7.96 -9.04
C THR A 124 -7.19 -8.99 -9.51
N ASP A 125 -7.21 -9.34 -10.79
CA ASP A 125 -6.12 -10.07 -11.45
C ASP A 125 -5.34 -9.13 -12.37
N ALA A 126 -4.17 -8.70 -11.89
CA ALA A 126 -3.39 -7.66 -12.55
C ALA A 126 -2.36 -8.23 -13.55
N VAL A 127 -2.45 -9.52 -13.89
CA VAL A 127 -1.50 -10.16 -14.82
C VAL A 127 -1.31 -9.33 -16.08
N SER A 128 -0.09 -9.34 -16.62
CA SER A 128 0.23 -8.75 -17.92
C SER A 128 -0.07 -9.76 -19.03
N ASP A 129 -0.55 -9.30 -20.18
CA ASP A 129 -0.89 -10.16 -21.34
C ASP A 129 0.25 -11.12 -21.72
N ASN A 130 1.52 -10.66 -21.62
CA ASN A 130 2.71 -11.47 -21.89
C ASN A 130 2.89 -12.68 -20.95
N ASN A 131 2.23 -12.69 -19.80
CA ASN A 131 2.34 -13.72 -18.78
C ASN A 131 1.12 -14.67 -18.77
N ILE A 132 0.15 -14.46 -19.66
CA ILE A 132 -1.00 -15.35 -19.82
C ILE A 132 -0.60 -16.49 -20.77
N PRO A 133 -0.60 -17.77 -20.33
CA PRO A 133 -0.29 -18.88 -21.22
C PRO A 133 -1.30 -18.99 -22.36
N ALA A 134 -0.86 -19.50 -23.51
CA ALA A 134 -1.75 -19.74 -24.63
C ALA A 134 -2.89 -20.71 -24.24
N GLY A 135 -4.13 -20.25 -24.39
CA GLY A 135 -5.34 -21.01 -24.05
C GLY A 135 -5.80 -20.85 -22.60
N ASP A 136 -5.13 -20.03 -21.79
CA ASP A 136 -5.61 -19.59 -20.49
C ASP A 136 -6.51 -18.36 -20.68
N ASP A 137 -7.70 -18.38 -20.07
CA ASP A 137 -8.72 -17.33 -20.16
C ASP A 137 -8.82 -16.51 -18.86
N ARG A 138 -7.85 -16.64 -17.95
CA ARG A 138 -7.79 -15.87 -16.70
C ARG A 138 -7.02 -14.57 -16.88
N GLY A 139 -7.16 -13.67 -15.91
CA GLY A 139 -6.51 -12.36 -15.94
C GLY A 139 -7.43 -11.24 -16.39
N HIS A 140 -6.95 -10.00 -16.20
CA HIS A 140 -7.62 -8.78 -16.67
C HIS A 140 -9.08 -8.64 -16.18
N HIS A 141 -9.37 -9.15 -14.99
CA HIS A 141 -10.70 -9.13 -14.40
C HIS A 141 -10.68 -8.70 -12.94
N VAL A 142 -11.88 -8.43 -12.41
CA VAL A 142 -12.12 -8.25 -10.97
C VAL A 142 -13.25 -9.19 -10.56
N ILE A 143 -13.07 -9.97 -9.50
CA ILE A 143 -14.06 -10.94 -9.03
C ILE A 143 -14.57 -10.51 -7.65
N LYS A 144 -15.89 -10.49 -7.48
CA LYS A 144 -16.59 -10.37 -6.21
C LYS A 144 -16.93 -11.77 -5.68
N PHE A 145 -16.53 -12.04 -4.45
CA PHE A 145 -16.88 -13.25 -3.71
C PHE A 145 -17.78 -12.92 -2.53
N SER A 146 -18.63 -13.87 -2.12
CA SER A 146 -19.17 -13.88 -0.77
C SER A 146 -18.04 -14.06 0.25
N SER A 147 -18.32 -13.82 1.53
CA SER A 147 -17.35 -14.06 2.62
C SER A 147 -16.91 -15.51 2.77
N THR A 148 -17.57 -16.45 2.07
CA THR A 148 -17.26 -17.89 2.05
C THR A 148 -16.83 -18.38 0.67
N GLY A 149 -16.45 -17.49 -0.25
CA GLY A 149 -15.84 -17.84 -1.53
C GLY A 149 -16.78 -18.17 -2.69
N GLU A 150 -18.09 -17.94 -2.55
CA GLU A 150 -19.01 -18.05 -3.70
C GLU A 150 -18.78 -16.87 -4.66
N VAL A 151 -18.63 -17.13 -5.95
CA VAL A 151 -18.50 -16.07 -6.96
C VAL A 151 -19.85 -15.39 -7.17
N LEU A 152 -19.92 -14.10 -6.87
CA LEU A 152 -21.13 -13.29 -6.99
C LEU A 152 -21.13 -12.42 -8.26
N MET A 153 -19.95 -12.02 -8.73
CA MET A 153 -19.80 -11.14 -9.90
C MET A 153 -18.39 -11.25 -10.47
N THR A 154 -18.28 -11.13 -11.79
CA THR A 154 -17.01 -10.88 -12.49
C THR A 154 -17.17 -9.63 -13.33
N LEU A 155 -16.25 -8.68 -13.18
CA LEU A 155 -16.11 -7.49 -14.00
C LEU A 155 -14.92 -7.65 -14.93
N GLY A 156 -15.03 -7.11 -16.14
CA GLY A 156 -14.06 -7.31 -17.22
C GLY A 156 -14.38 -8.54 -18.07
N THR A 157 -13.56 -8.78 -19.08
CA THR A 157 -13.63 -9.96 -19.94
C THR A 157 -12.37 -10.77 -19.66
N PRO A 158 -12.46 -11.88 -18.90
CA PRO A 158 -11.31 -12.66 -18.50
C PRO A 158 -10.38 -13.01 -19.68
N GLY A 159 -9.07 -12.81 -19.48
CA GLY A 159 -8.04 -13.09 -20.49
C GLY A 159 -7.96 -12.09 -21.65
N GLU A 160 -8.85 -11.09 -21.70
CA GLU A 160 -8.87 -10.07 -22.75
C GLU A 160 -8.50 -8.70 -22.21
N GLN A 161 -7.34 -8.18 -22.63
CA GLN A 161 -6.99 -6.78 -22.35
C GLN A 161 -7.81 -5.81 -23.21
N GLY A 162 -8.04 -4.59 -22.71
CA GLY A 162 -8.68 -3.52 -23.49
C GLY A 162 -9.13 -2.35 -22.62
N ASP A 163 -9.64 -1.29 -23.26
CA ASP A 163 -10.08 -0.04 -22.64
C ASP A 163 -11.60 0.18 -22.75
N GLY A 164 -12.35 -0.85 -23.15
CA GLY A 164 -13.82 -0.80 -23.21
C GLY A 164 -14.48 -0.79 -21.82
N PRO A 165 -15.82 -0.63 -21.77
CA PRO A 165 -16.61 -0.74 -20.53
C PRO A 165 -16.55 -2.12 -19.85
N ASN A 166 -16.17 -3.16 -20.58
CA ASN A 166 -16.10 -4.54 -20.08
C ASN A 166 -14.68 -5.13 -20.24
N HIS A 167 -13.65 -4.28 -20.33
CA HIS A 167 -12.26 -4.71 -20.48
C HIS A 167 -11.37 -3.91 -19.53
N PHE A 168 -10.30 -4.56 -19.07
CA PHE A 168 -9.25 -3.94 -18.28
C PHE A 168 -7.90 -4.27 -18.89
N THR A 169 -6.86 -3.50 -18.55
CA THR A 169 -5.48 -3.80 -18.90
C THR A 169 -4.67 -3.82 -17.60
N SER A 170 -4.57 -5.01 -17.00
CA SER A 170 -3.90 -5.24 -15.71
C SER A 170 -4.48 -4.37 -14.58
N PRO A 171 -5.73 -4.60 -14.12
CA PRO A 171 -6.34 -3.84 -13.03
C PRO A 171 -5.58 -4.09 -11.72
N SER A 172 -4.96 -3.06 -11.18
CA SER A 172 -4.06 -3.17 -10.03
C SER A 172 -4.79 -3.18 -8.69
N ASP A 173 -5.89 -2.45 -8.57
CA ASP A 173 -6.55 -2.30 -7.27
C ASP A 173 -8.04 -1.98 -7.41
N VAL A 174 -8.79 -2.23 -6.33
CA VAL A 174 -10.23 -2.03 -6.24
C VAL A 174 -10.57 -1.32 -4.92
N ALA A 175 -11.57 -0.45 -4.96
CA ALA A 175 -12.18 0.17 -3.78
C ALA A 175 -13.70 0.21 -3.93
N VAL A 176 -14.44 -0.14 -2.88
CA VAL A 176 -15.90 -0.14 -2.86
C VAL A 176 -16.42 0.97 -1.96
N ALA A 177 -17.23 1.87 -2.52
CA ALA A 177 -17.87 2.94 -1.78
C ALA A 177 -19.03 2.42 -0.91
N SER A 178 -19.45 3.22 0.08
CA SER A 178 -20.56 2.89 0.98
C SER A 178 -21.91 2.72 0.29
N ASN A 179 -22.10 3.28 -0.90
CA ASN A 179 -23.28 3.07 -1.74
C ASN A 179 -23.18 1.82 -2.63
N GLY A 180 -22.07 1.08 -2.55
CA GLY A 180 -21.76 -0.10 -3.35
C GLY A 180 -21.21 0.21 -4.75
N ASP A 181 -20.94 1.47 -5.11
CA ASP A 181 -20.19 1.78 -6.32
C ASP A 181 -18.76 1.25 -6.19
N VAL A 182 -18.22 0.72 -7.28
CA VAL A 182 -16.92 0.07 -7.33
C VAL A 182 -15.99 0.88 -8.19
N PHE A 183 -14.80 1.18 -7.68
CA PHE A 183 -13.75 1.93 -8.33
C PHE A 183 -12.53 1.04 -8.55
N ILE A 184 -12.04 0.97 -9.79
CA ILE A 184 -10.95 0.09 -10.18
C ILE A 184 -9.81 0.95 -10.73
N ALA A 185 -8.61 0.76 -10.20
CA ALA A 185 -7.38 1.29 -10.77
C ALA A 185 -6.96 0.38 -11.94
N ASP A 186 -7.19 0.84 -13.17
CA ASP A 186 -6.98 0.07 -14.39
C ASP A 186 -5.69 0.52 -15.09
N GLY A 187 -4.62 -0.27 -14.92
CA GLY A 187 -3.31 0.02 -15.50
C GLY A 187 -2.16 -0.11 -14.51
N HIS A 188 -1.82 -1.33 -14.09
CA HIS A 188 -0.63 -1.62 -13.27
C HIS A 188 0.68 -1.24 -13.99
N ASN A 189 0.68 -1.34 -15.33
CA ASN A 189 1.82 -1.04 -16.19
C ASN A 189 1.86 0.44 -16.60
N ALA A 190 3.06 1.02 -16.69
CA ALA A 190 3.24 2.44 -17.05
C ALA A 190 2.71 2.83 -18.44
N ASN A 191 2.50 1.86 -19.33
CA ASN A 191 1.93 2.06 -20.67
C ASN A 191 0.56 1.35 -20.82
N GLY A 192 -0.11 1.00 -19.72
CA GLY A 192 -1.47 0.43 -19.72
C GLY A 192 -2.57 1.49 -19.86
N ASN A 193 -3.79 1.13 -19.50
CA ASN A 193 -4.96 2.03 -19.61
C ASN A 193 -4.79 3.32 -18.80
N ASN A 194 -4.12 3.24 -17.65
CA ASN A 194 -3.81 4.37 -16.77
C ASN A 194 -5.05 5.22 -16.45
N ARG A 195 -6.13 4.58 -16.01
CA ARG A 195 -7.43 5.22 -15.71
C ARG A 195 -8.04 4.66 -14.44
N VAL A 196 -9.01 5.37 -13.89
CA VAL A 196 -9.95 4.83 -12.91
C VAL A 196 -11.25 4.48 -13.62
N VAL A 197 -11.79 3.30 -13.34
CA VAL A 197 -13.08 2.84 -13.86
C VAL A 197 -14.08 2.75 -12.72
N LYS A 198 -15.31 3.20 -12.95
CA LYS A 198 -16.39 3.17 -11.98
C LYS A 198 -17.57 2.31 -12.47
N TYR A 199 -17.99 1.37 -11.64
CA TYR A 199 -19.20 0.57 -11.80
C TYR A 199 -20.18 0.86 -10.67
N ASN A 200 -21.47 0.60 -10.88
CA ASN A 200 -22.42 0.55 -9.77
C ASN A 200 -22.42 -0.82 -9.09
N SER A 201 -23.16 -0.95 -7.99
CA SER A 201 -23.30 -2.18 -7.21
C SER A 201 -23.88 -3.38 -7.97
N ARG A 202 -24.47 -3.15 -9.14
CA ARG A 202 -25.00 -4.20 -10.05
C ARG A 202 -24.01 -4.59 -11.14
N GLY A 203 -22.80 -4.02 -11.15
CA GLY A 203 -21.77 -4.29 -12.14
C GLY A 203 -21.99 -3.56 -13.47
N GLU A 204 -22.83 -2.53 -13.51
CA GLU A 204 -23.02 -1.72 -14.71
C GLU A 204 -21.94 -0.62 -14.76
N PHE A 205 -21.23 -0.52 -15.89
CA PHE A 205 -20.26 0.56 -16.13
C PHE A 205 -20.97 1.91 -16.05
N LEU A 206 -20.39 2.83 -15.27
CA LEU A 206 -20.89 4.20 -15.14
C LEU A 206 -20.01 5.18 -15.90
N MET A 207 -18.71 5.15 -15.64
CA MET A 207 -17.74 6.09 -16.19
C MET A 207 -16.31 5.59 -16.03
N SER A 208 -15.39 6.23 -16.73
CA SER A 208 -13.96 6.15 -16.43
C SER A 208 -13.32 7.53 -16.62
N TRP A 209 -12.21 7.77 -15.94
CA TRP A 209 -11.43 8.98 -16.13
C TRP A 209 -9.93 8.71 -16.01
N GLY A 210 -9.17 9.57 -16.67
CA GLY A 210 -7.72 9.51 -16.72
C GLY A 210 -7.18 8.86 -17.98
N GLU A 211 -5.91 9.15 -18.20
CA GLU A 211 -5.11 8.73 -19.35
C GLU A 211 -3.63 8.79 -18.96
N THR A 212 -2.76 8.23 -19.79
CA THR A 212 -1.32 8.28 -19.55
C THR A 212 -0.78 9.71 -19.58
N GLY A 213 -0.16 10.17 -18.49
CA GLY A 213 0.48 11.49 -18.47
C GLY A 213 0.88 11.98 -17.07
N TYR A 214 1.10 13.29 -16.96
CA TYR A 214 1.63 13.94 -15.74
C TYR A 214 0.76 15.10 -15.25
N ALA A 215 -0.25 15.53 -16.00
CA ALA A 215 -1.17 16.58 -15.56
C ALA A 215 -2.13 16.07 -14.46
N PRO A 216 -2.84 16.97 -13.75
CA PRO A 216 -3.97 16.57 -12.91
C PRO A 216 -4.98 15.74 -13.70
N GLY A 217 -5.40 14.60 -13.12
CA GLY A 217 -6.30 13.65 -13.78
C GLY A 217 -5.60 12.67 -14.74
N GLN A 218 -4.32 12.86 -15.07
CA GLN A 218 -3.52 11.89 -15.83
C GLN A 218 -2.70 11.01 -14.89
N PHE A 219 -2.40 9.78 -15.29
CA PHE A 219 -1.74 8.79 -14.43
C PHE A 219 -0.62 8.03 -15.14
N ARG A 220 0.19 7.30 -14.38
CA ARG A 220 1.16 6.35 -14.89
C ARG A 220 1.39 5.22 -13.87
N ALA A 221 1.04 3.99 -14.28
CA ALA A 221 1.06 2.80 -13.44
C ALA A 221 0.29 3.01 -12.12
N LEU A 222 -1.04 3.16 -12.21
CA LEU A 222 -1.87 3.26 -10.99
C LEU A 222 -1.66 1.99 -10.19
N HIS A 223 -1.42 2.12 -8.89
CA HIS A 223 -1.13 0.97 -8.04
C HIS A 223 -2.05 0.83 -6.84
N ALA A 224 -2.60 1.94 -6.36
CA ALA A 224 -3.47 1.96 -5.20
C ALA A 224 -4.71 2.81 -5.47
N ILE A 225 -5.85 2.36 -4.96
CA ILE A 225 -7.06 3.17 -4.87
C ILE A 225 -7.73 2.94 -3.51
N ALA A 226 -8.17 4.02 -2.89
CA ALA A 226 -8.88 3.97 -1.62
C ALA A 226 -9.91 5.10 -1.55
N ILE A 227 -10.96 4.89 -0.76
CA ILE A 227 -11.98 5.89 -0.48
C ILE A 227 -11.87 6.24 1.00
N ASP A 228 -11.75 7.52 1.29
CA ASP A 228 -11.69 7.99 2.67
C ASP A 228 -13.10 8.05 3.31
N PRO A 229 -13.20 8.28 4.63
CA PRO A 229 -14.50 8.38 5.30
C PRO A 229 -15.43 9.48 4.77
N ASP A 230 -14.88 10.53 4.16
CA ASP A 230 -15.63 11.63 3.52
C ASP A 230 -16.08 11.29 2.08
N GLY A 231 -15.72 10.12 1.57
CA GLY A 231 -16.10 9.63 0.25
C GLY A 231 -15.24 10.14 -0.90
N ARG A 232 -14.11 10.79 -0.62
CA ARG A 232 -13.12 11.22 -1.62
C ARG A 232 -12.32 10.00 -2.10
N VAL A 233 -11.98 10.00 -3.39
CA VAL A 233 -11.23 8.91 -4.04
C VAL A 233 -9.76 9.29 -4.10
N PHE A 234 -8.91 8.52 -3.43
CA PHE A 234 -7.46 8.68 -3.41
C PHE A 234 -6.83 7.66 -4.34
N VAL A 235 -6.03 8.15 -5.29
CA VAL A 235 -5.40 7.33 -6.33
C VAL A 235 -3.89 7.44 -6.21
N GLY A 236 -3.23 6.30 -5.95
CA GLY A 236 -1.78 6.14 -5.94
C GLY A 236 -1.23 6.05 -7.36
N ASP A 237 -0.71 7.17 -7.84
CA ASP A 237 -0.08 7.33 -9.15
C ASP A 237 1.42 7.04 -9.03
N ARG A 238 1.74 5.74 -8.86
CA ARG A 238 3.05 5.25 -8.39
C ARG A 238 4.21 5.73 -9.24
N SER A 239 4.15 5.60 -10.57
CA SER A 239 5.28 6.01 -11.42
C SER A 239 5.46 7.52 -11.48
N ASN A 240 4.43 8.30 -11.15
CA ASN A 240 4.54 9.76 -11.00
C ASN A 240 4.86 10.19 -9.56
N SER A 241 5.08 9.25 -8.63
CA SER A 241 5.44 9.50 -7.23
C SER A 241 4.48 10.48 -6.53
N ARG A 242 3.17 10.26 -6.71
CA ARG A 242 2.14 11.15 -6.17
C ARG A 242 0.83 10.44 -5.85
N ILE A 243 0.04 11.06 -5.00
CA ILE A 243 -1.37 10.74 -4.79
C ILE A 243 -2.21 11.83 -5.43
N GLN A 244 -3.25 11.45 -6.17
CA GLN A 244 -4.25 12.39 -6.68
C GLN A 244 -5.61 12.10 -6.02
N ILE A 245 -6.31 13.17 -5.64
CA ILE A 245 -7.55 13.10 -4.88
C ILE A 245 -8.68 13.64 -5.74
N PHE A 246 -9.79 12.89 -5.80
CA PHE A 246 -10.95 13.18 -6.61
C PHE A 246 -12.23 13.10 -5.78
N ASP A 247 -13.31 13.69 -6.28
CA ASP A 247 -14.65 13.25 -5.88
C ASP A 247 -15.05 11.95 -6.61
N GLN A 248 -16.22 11.40 -6.27
CA GLN A 248 -16.73 10.16 -6.88
C GLN A 248 -17.27 10.35 -8.31
N GLN A 249 -17.19 11.56 -8.86
CA GLN A 249 -17.50 11.92 -10.24
C GLN A 249 -16.22 12.17 -11.05
N GLY A 250 -15.04 11.88 -10.50
CA GLY A 250 -13.75 12.00 -11.18
C GLY A 250 -13.24 13.43 -11.30
N ASN A 251 -13.82 14.40 -10.57
CA ASN A 251 -13.30 15.76 -10.55
C ASN A 251 -12.08 15.81 -9.63
N HIS A 252 -10.93 16.22 -10.20
CA HIS A 252 -9.68 16.38 -9.45
C HIS A 252 -9.80 17.53 -8.44
N SER A 253 -9.37 17.27 -7.20
CA SER A 253 -9.33 18.25 -6.13
C SER A 253 -7.90 18.70 -5.83
N THR A 254 -7.00 17.76 -5.55
CA THR A 254 -5.60 18.09 -5.19
C THR A 254 -4.65 16.93 -5.48
N THR A 255 -3.35 17.25 -5.43
CA THR A 255 -2.25 16.31 -5.68
C THR A 255 -1.20 16.45 -4.59
N TRP A 256 -0.73 15.32 -4.08
CA TRP A 256 0.26 15.24 -3.00
C TRP A 256 1.49 14.42 -3.43
N THR A 257 2.67 14.85 -3.01
CA THR A 257 3.96 14.21 -3.37
C THR A 257 4.78 13.79 -2.15
N GLN A 258 4.40 14.26 -0.96
CA GLN A 258 5.07 14.01 0.32
C GLN A 258 4.94 12.55 0.81
N PHE A 259 4.14 11.72 0.13
CA PHE A 259 3.91 10.33 0.49
C PHE A 259 4.86 9.33 -0.22
N GLY A 260 5.84 9.80 -0.99
CA GLY A 260 6.79 8.95 -1.73
C GLY A 260 6.17 8.34 -2.98
N ARG A 261 6.47 7.07 -3.27
CA ARG A 261 5.86 6.30 -4.36
C ARG A 261 4.74 5.39 -3.82
N PRO A 262 3.47 5.81 -3.89
CA PRO A 262 2.37 5.10 -3.24
C PRO A 262 2.09 3.74 -3.89
N SER A 263 2.23 2.68 -3.12
CA SER A 263 1.89 1.31 -3.50
C SER A 263 0.63 0.79 -2.83
N GLY A 264 0.26 1.34 -1.66
CA GLY A 264 -1.03 1.10 -1.01
C GLY A 264 -1.48 2.30 -0.17
N ILE A 265 -2.79 2.47 -0.04
CA ILE A 265 -3.42 3.55 0.73
C ILE A 265 -4.51 2.95 1.63
N ALA A 266 -4.52 3.32 2.91
CA ALA A 266 -5.58 2.96 3.84
C ALA A 266 -5.94 4.14 4.74
N PHE A 267 -7.10 4.04 5.37
CA PHE A 267 -7.60 4.99 6.35
C PHE A 267 -8.05 4.26 7.61
N ASP A 268 -7.99 4.92 8.75
CA ASP A 268 -8.69 4.50 9.96
C ASP A 268 -9.99 5.28 10.17
N ASP A 269 -10.72 4.90 11.22
CA ASP A 269 -12.01 5.49 11.59
C ASP A 269 -11.88 6.98 12.02
N GLU A 270 -10.67 7.45 12.35
CA GLU A 270 -10.37 8.86 12.64
C GLU A 270 -9.98 9.68 11.40
N GLY A 271 -9.94 9.06 10.22
CA GLY A 271 -9.58 9.73 8.97
C GLY A 271 -8.07 10.00 8.83
N ARG A 272 -7.21 9.31 9.59
CA ARG A 272 -5.76 9.31 9.31
C ARG A 272 -5.50 8.49 8.06
N ILE A 273 -4.56 8.96 7.25
CA ILE A 273 -4.11 8.27 6.04
C ILE A 273 -2.82 7.51 6.32
N TYR A 274 -2.75 6.29 5.79
CA TYR A 274 -1.58 5.42 5.79
C TYR A 274 -1.20 5.15 4.34
N VAL A 275 0.06 5.40 3.98
CA VAL A 275 0.54 5.18 2.62
C VAL A 275 1.80 4.33 2.66
N ALA A 276 1.75 3.17 2.01
CA ALA A 276 2.89 2.31 1.80
C ALA A 276 3.68 2.76 0.56
N ASP A 277 4.99 2.71 0.68
CA ASP A 277 5.95 3.02 -0.38
C ASP A 277 6.91 1.85 -0.53
N SER A 278 6.73 1.07 -1.60
CA SER A 278 7.56 -0.10 -1.91
C SER A 278 8.69 0.16 -2.90
N GLU A 279 8.73 1.33 -3.56
CA GLU A 279 9.55 1.54 -4.76
C GLU A 279 10.37 2.84 -4.78
N SER A 280 10.33 3.67 -3.73
CA SER A 280 11.23 4.83 -3.69
C SER A 280 12.69 4.41 -3.78
N ASP A 281 13.39 4.98 -4.75
CA ASP A 281 14.74 4.61 -5.15
C ASP A 281 15.62 5.86 -5.35
N ASN A 282 16.90 5.66 -5.68
CA ASN A 282 17.82 6.75 -5.94
C ASN A 282 17.71 7.34 -7.36
N VAL A 283 16.74 6.90 -8.18
CA VAL A 283 16.65 7.21 -9.61
C VAL A 283 15.34 7.93 -9.94
N GLN A 284 14.20 7.28 -9.70
CA GLN A 284 12.85 7.75 -9.96
C GLN A 284 12.30 8.64 -8.82
N ASN A 285 12.66 8.37 -7.56
CA ASN A 285 12.21 9.20 -6.43
C ASN A 285 13.31 9.49 -5.38
N PRO A 286 14.42 10.13 -5.78
CA PRO A 286 15.58 10.33 -4.92
C PRO A 286 15.24 11.17 -3.68
N GLY A 287 15.78 10.75 -2.53
CA GLY A 287 15.60 11.44 -1.24
C GLY A 287 14.42 10.93 -0.41
N TYR A 288 13.63 9.98 -0.93
CA TYR A 288 12.60 9.27 -0.19
C TYR A 288 13.11 7.92 0.31
N GLU A 289 12.71 7.56 1.53
CA GLU A 289 12.92 6.22 2.08
C GLU A 289 11.65 5.39 1.92
N MET A 290 11.77 4.11 1.56
CA MET A 290 10.66 3.16 1.55
C MET A 290 10.16 2.87 2.97
N GLY A 291 8.85 2.66 3.10
CA GLY A 291 8.20 2.42 4.39
C GLY A 291 6.73 2.83 4.36
N ILE A 292 6.15 3.07 5.53
CA ILE A 292 4.75 3.48 5.67
C ILE A 292 4.71 4.88 6.28
N ARG A 293 4.10 5.83 5.57
CA ARG A 293 3.87 7.21 6.03
C ARG A 293 2.46 7.32 6.59
N ILE A 294 2.33 7.96 7.75
CA ILE A 294 1.05 8.16 8.44
C ILE A 294 0.82 9.66 8.58
N GLY A 295 -0.37 10.13 8.21
CA GLY A 295 -0.68 11.55 8.17
C GLY A 295 -2.16 11.87 8.29
N GLU A 296 -2.49 13.12 8.00
CA GLU A 296 -3.85 13.64 8.01
C GLU A 296 -4.42 13.67 6.59
N ALA A 297 -5.56 13.02 6.36
CA ALA A 297 -6.21 13.00 5.04
C ALA A 297 -6.80 14.37 4.64
N GLU A 298 -7.03 15.28 5.58
CA GLU A 298 -7.55 16.62 5.26
C GLU A 298 -6.45 17.53 4.71
N THR A 299 -5.28 17.54 5.35
CA THR A 299 -4.19 18.48 5.07
C THR A 299 -3.08 17.88 4.21
N GLY A 300 -2.99 16.56 4.14
CA GLY A 300 -1.87 15.83 3.56
C GLY A 300 -0.61 15.85 4.43
N TRP A 301 -0.66 16.37 5.65
CA TRP A 301 0.53 16.47 6.49
C TRP A 301 0.97 15.10 7.02
N VAL A 302 2.21 14.70 6.73
CA VAL A 302 2.82 13.48 7.27
C VAL A 302 3.28 13.72 8.71
N LYS A 303 2.79 12.92 9.64
CA LYS A 303 3.10 13.00 11.08
C LYS A 303 4.12 11.97 11.51
N GLU A 304 4.03 10.77 10.96
CA GLU A 304 4.83 9.62 11.39
C GLU A 304 5.34 8.83 10.19
N PHE A 305 6.42 8.11 10.40
CA PHE A 305 7.03 7.28 9.38
C PHE A 305 7.57 5.99 10.00
N ILE A 306 7.05 4.87 9.52
CA ILE A 306 7.55 3.53 9.81
C ILE A 306 8.52 3.19 8.69
N ARG A 307 9.81 3.46 8.93
CA ARG A 307 10.87 3.08 8.00
C ARG A 307 10.94 1.56 7.90
N PHE A 308 11.01 1.05 6.67
CA PHE A 308 11.28 -0.36 6.49
C PHE A 308 12.79 -0.62 6.67
N PRO A 309 13.24 -1.35 7.72
CA PRO A 309 14.66 -1.38 8.08
C PRO A 309 15.59 -1.96 7.00
N TRP A 310 15.06 -2.83 6.16
CA TRP A 310 15.79 -3.55 5.11
C TRP A 310 15.51 -3.02 3.71
N ALA A 311 14.83 -1.87 3.62
CA ALA A 311 14.65 -1.16 2.36
C ALA A 311 16.01 -0.83 1.74
N ASP A 312 16.19 -1.22 0.47
CA ASP A 312 17.37 -0.89 -0.31
C ASP A 312 16.94 -0.10 -1.57
N PRO A 313 17.18 1.21 -1.63
CA PRO A 313 16.80 2.05 -2.78
C PRO A 313 17.58 1.74 -4.07
N ASN A 314 18.44 0.72 -4.06
CA ASN A 314 19.12 0.20 -5.25
C ASN A 314 18.46 -1.05 -5.83
N ILE A 315 17.53 -1.69 -5.11
CA ILE A 315 16.76 -2.83 -5.63
C ILE A 315 15.60 -2.28 -6.47
N LEU A 316 15.52 -2.70 -7.74
CA LEU A 316 14.44 -2.33 -8.65
C LEU A 316 13.54 -3.55 -8.93
N PRO A 317 12.20 -3.38 -8.95
CA PRO A 317 11.46 -2.12 -8.80
C PRO A 317 11.43 -1.56 -7.37
N GLY A 318 11.74 -2.38 -6.37
CA GLY A 318 11.76 -2.00 -4.96
C GLY A 318 11.62 -3.22 -4.05
N ASN A 319 11.79 -3.05 -2.74
CA ASN A 319 11.62 -4.13 -1.76
C ASN A 319 10.86 -3.71 -0.49
N GLY A 320 10.18 -2.56 -0.51
CA GLY A 320 9.39 -2.08 0.62
C GLY A 320 8.02 -2.72 0.75
N ALA A 321 7.16 -2.13 1.58
CA ALA A 321 5.81 -2.60 1.82
C ALA A 321 4.90 -2.30 0.61
N GLU A 322 4.34 -3.34 -0.02
CA GLU A 322 3.52 -3.23 -1.23
C GLU A 322 2.15 -2.64 -0.97
N PHE A 323 1.65 -2.79 0.26
CA PHE A 323 0.37 -2.26 0.69
C PHE A 323 0.42 -1.85 2.16
N VAL A 324 -0.65 -1.20 2.60
CA VAL A 324 -0.93 -0.96 4.02
C VAL A 324 -2.42 -1.14 4.30
N THR A 325 -2.76 -1.68 5.46
CA THR A 325 -4.11 -1.64 6.05
C THR A 325 -3.98 -1.46 7.57
N VAL A 326 -5.02 -0.97 8.22
CA VAL A 326 -5.03 -0.66 9.66
C VAL A 326 -6.31 -1.19 10.29
N ASP A 327 -6.19 -1.90 11.43
CA ASP A 327 -7.35 -2.40 12.17
C ASP A 327 -7.87 -1.41 13.22
N ARG A 328 -9.01 -1.73 13.85
CA ARG A 328 -9.65 -0.85 14.85
C ARG A 328 -8.82 -0.66 16.13
N GLU A 329 -7.81 -1.49 16.36
CA GLU A 329 -6.88 -1.34 17.49
C GLU A 329 -5.68 -0.45 17.11
N GLY A 330 -5.61 0.01 15.86
CA GLY A 330 -4.49 0.79 15.32
C GLY A 330 -3.27 -0.07 14.99
N ASN A 331 -3.42 -1.40 14.89
CA ASN A 331 -2.37 -2.25 14.35
C ASN A 331 -2.32 -2.07 12.84
N ILE A 332 -1.11 -1.97 12.31
CA ILE A 332 -0.87 -1.77 10.88
C ILE A 332 -0.39 -3.09 10.30
N TYR A 333 -0.80 -3.38 9.07
CA TYR A 333 -0.39 -4.55 8.32
C TYR A 333 0.18 -4.12 6.98
N GLY A 334 1.29 -4.72 6.58
CA GLY A 334 1.94 -4.50 5.29
C GLY A 334 2.68 -5.77 4.87
N GLY A 335 2.95 -5.93 3.58
CA GLY A 335 3.65 -7.12 3.08
C GLY A 335 4.70 -6.78 2.05
N GLU A 336 5.73 -7.60 1.96
CA GLU A 336 6.85 -7.37 1.04
C GLU A 336 6.83 -8.37 -0.12
N PRO A 337 6.85 -7.88 -1.37
CA PRO A 337 6.84 -8.74 -2.55
C PRO A 337 8.24 -9.31 -2.83
N VAL A 338 9.28 -8.74 -2.25
CA VAL A 338 10.67 -9.21 -2.32
C VAL A 338 11.06 -9.81 -0.97
N PRO A 339 11.71 -10.98 -0.92
CA PRO A 339 12.12 -11.60 0.32
C PRO A 339 12.99 -10.67 1.18
N ASN A 340 12.81 -10.76 2.51
CA ASN A 340 13.74 -10.15 3.44
C ASN A 340 15.14 -10.76 3.24
N PRO A 341 16.20 -9.98 2.97
CA PRO A 341 17.53 -10.53 2.73
C PRO A 341 18.13 -11.29 3.93
N HIS A 342 17.62 -11.08 5.15
CA HIS A 342 18.10 -11.75 6.36
C HIS A 342 17.33 -13.02 6.71
N LEU A 343 16.07 -13.13 6.28
CA LEU A 343 15.21 -14.28 6.56
C LEU A 343 14.99 -15.15 5.32
N ASN A 344 15.30 -14.61 4.13
CA ASN A 344 15.02 -15.17 2.82
C ASN A 344 13.53 -15.50 2.57
N ASP A 345 12.63 -14.81 3.29
CA ASP A 345 11.19 -15.04 3.26
C ASP A 345 10.43 -13.77 2.90
N ARG A 346 9.36 -13.92 2.11
CA ARG A 346 8.30 -12.90 1.95
C ARG A 346 7.38 -12.97 3.16
N THR A 347 6.79 -11.86 3.57
CA THR A 347 5.97 -11.86 4.79
C THR A 347 4.78 -10.91 4.70
N LEU A 348 3.68 -11.29 5.34
CA LEU A 348 2.62 -10.38 5.79
C LEU A 348 2.95 -9.98 7.24
N ARG A 349 3.37 -8.74 7.43
CA ARG A 349 3.84 -8.20 8.72
C ARG A 349 2.73 -7.46 9.44
N LYS A 350 2.71 -7.61 10.77
CA LYS A 350 1.92 -6.80 11.70
C LYS A 350 2.86 -5.83 12.42
N TYR A 351 2.43 -4.59 12.56
CA TYR A 351 3.09 -3.53 13.30
C TYR A 351 2.16 -3.06 14.41
N VAL A 352 2.66 -3.01 15.64
CA VAL A 352 1.88 -2.57 16.81
C VAL A 352 2.49 -1.29 17.37
N ARG A 353 1.62 -0.36 17.78
CA ARG A 353 2.09 0.88 18.40
C ARG A 353 2.69 0.59 19.77
N VAL A 354 3.92 1.03 19.99
CA VAL A 354 4.68 0.85 21.23
C VAL A 354 5.03 2.17 21.92
N ARG A 355 4.73 3.32 21.29
CA ARG A 355 4.94 4.65 21.89
C ARG A 355 3.72 5.56 21.64
N PRO A 356 3.30 6.35 22.64
CA PRO A 356 2.23 7.34 22.49
C PRO A 356 2.58 8.44 21.49
#